data_AF-A0A5R9B222-F1
#
_entry.id   AF-A0A5R9B222-F1
#
_cell.length_a   1.000
_cell.length_b   1.000
_cell.length_c   1.000
_cell.angle_alpha   90.00
_cell.angle_beta   90.00
_cell.angle_gamma   90.00
#
_symmetry.space_group_name_H-M   'P 1'
#
loop_
_entity.id
_entity.type
_entity.pdbx_description
1 polymer ?
#
loop_
_entity_poly.entity_id
_entity_poly.type
_entity_poly.pdbx_seq_one_letter_code
_entity_poly.pdbx_strand_id
1 'polypeptide(L)'
;RMDKLVKQLGIDSLSKSQVSRMAEDLDEHVADFRTRPLDAAGPFTFVAADALTMKVREGGRVINAVVLVATGVNADGHREVLGLRVATAETAAAWNTFFADLVARGLTGVKMVT
;
A
#
# COMPACT_ATOMS: atom_id res chain seq x y z
N ARG A 1 -19.56 8.15 8.70
CA ARG A 1 -18.36 8.65 9.43
C ARG A 1 -18.40 8.00 10.82
N MET A 2 -17.26 7.52 11.29
CA MET A 2 -17.05 6.51 12.34
C MET A 2 -18.09 6.47 13.48
N ASP A 3 -18.52 7.63 14.02
CA ASP A 3 -19.50 7.73 15.11
C ASP A 3 -20.82 6.98 14.86
N LYS A 4 -21.29 6.92 13.61
CA LYS A 4 -22.50 6.13 13.25
C LYS A 4 -22.26 4.62 13.35
N LEU A 5 -21.09 4.15 12.92
CA LEU A 5 -20.67 2.75 12.99
C LEU A 5 -20.44 2.32 14.45
N VAL A 6 -19.77 3.17 15.22
CA VAL A 6 -19.47 2.97 16.65
C VAL A 6 -20.77 2.85 17.46
N LYS A 7 -21.75 3.72 17.21
CA LYS A 7 -23.09 3.60 17.82
C LYS A 7 -23.86 2.35 17.40
N GLN A 8 -23.76 1.93 16.13
CA GLN A 8 -24.39 0.68 15.67
C GLN A 8 -23.80 -0.57 16.34
N LEU A 9 -22.53 -0.49 16.77
CA LEU A 9 -21.84 -1.54 17.52
C LEU A 9 -22.05 -1.43 19.04
N GLY A 10 -22.92 -0.53 19.52
CA GLY A 10 -23.24 -0.37 20.94
C GLY A 10 -22.21 0.41 21.76
N ILE A 11 -21.31 1.14 21.10
CA ILE A 11 -20.31 1.99 21.76
C ILE A 11 -20.81 3.45 21.71
N ASP A 12 -20.94 4.10 22.86
CA ASP A 12 -21.52 5.45 22.95
C ASP A 12 -20.67 6.53 22.29
N SER A 13 -19.34 6.43 22.39
CA SER A 13 -18.39 7.33 21.73
C SER A 13 -16.99 6.72 21.66
N LEU A 14 -16.21 7.14 20.67
CA LEU A 14 -14.79 6.80 20.52
C LEU A 14 -14.02 8.07 20.17
N SER A 15 -13.01 8.43 20.97
CA SER A 15 -12.22 9.63 20.72
C SER A 15 -11.25 9.44 19.55
N LYS A 16 -10.79 10.54 18.95
CA LYS A 16 -9.75 10.50 17.89
C LYS A 16 -8.47 9.80 18.35
N SER A 17 -8.07 10.01 19.62
CA SER A 17 -6.88 9.37 20.17
C SER A 17 -7.08 7.88 20.43
N GLN A 18 -8.30 7.45 20.79
CA GLN A 18 -8.63 6.02 20.89
C GLN A 18 -8.59 5.35 19.51
N VAL A 19 -9.19 5.97 18.49
CA VAL A 19 -9.10 5.47 17.10
C VAL A 19 -7.65 5.37 16.64
N SER A 20 -6.83 6.38 16.92
CA SER A 20 -5.41 6.38 16.55
C SER A 20 -4.66 5.21 17.18
N ARG A 21 -4.83 4.97 18.49
CA ARG A 21 -4.18 3.85 19.18
C ARG A 21 -4.62 2.49 18.63
N MET A 22 -5.90 2.31 18.32
CA MET A 22 -6.37 1.07 17.71
C MET A 22 -5.82 0.88 16.28
N ALA A 23 -5.53 1.97 15.57
CA ALA A 23 -4.92 1.89 14.25
C ALA A 23 -3.41 1.56 14.32
N GLU A 24 -2.72 1.87 15.42
CA GLU A 24 -1.32 1.47 15.64
C GLU A 24 -1.18 -0.07 15.62
N ASP A 25 -2.19 -0.83 16.06
CA ASP A 25 -2.20 -2.30 15.97
C ASP A 25 -2.18 -2.82 14.51
N LEU A 26 -2.52 -1.97 13.54
CA LEU A 26 -2.44 -2.31 12.11
C LEU A 26 -1.04 -2.07 11.54
N ASP A 27 -0.16 -1.35 12.23
CA ASP A 27 1.17 -1.01 11.69
C ASP A 27 2.00 -2.27 11.44
N GLU A 28 1.90 -3.27 12.31
CA GLU A 28 2.54 -4.58 12.13
C GLU A 28 2.01 -5.28 10.88
N HIS A 29 0.68 -5.37 10.73
CA HIS A 29 0.05 -5.95 9.54
C HIS A 29 0.43 -5.24 8.24
N VAL A 30 0.56 -3.90 8.30
CA VAL A 30 1.03 -3.09 7.16
C VAL A 30 2.50 -3.39 6.86
N ALA A 31 3.36 -3.52 7.88
CA ALA A 31 4.77 -3.86 7.70
C ALA A 31 4.95 -5.25 7.09
N ASP A 32 4.20 -6.23 7.58
CA ASP A 32 4.19 -7.60 7.05
C ASP A 32 3.72 -7.61 5.61
N PHE A 33 2.63 -6.91 5.30
CA PHE A 33 2.15 -6.80 3.92
C PHE A 33 3.20 -6.17 2.99
N ARG A 34 3.91 -5.13 3.46
CA ARG A 34 4.92 -4.43 2.67
C ARG A 34 6.17 -5.24 2.42
N THR A 35 6.49 -6.20 3.29
CA THR A 35 7.71 -7.02 3.20
C THR A 35 7.45 -8.47 2.80
N ARG A 36 6.19 -8.90 2.69
CA ARG A 36 5.82 -10.28 2.34
C ARG A 36 6.52 -10.77 1.06
N PRO A 37 6.99 -12.03 1.03
CA PRO A 37 7.47 -12.67 -0.18
C PRO A 37 6.39 -12.72 -1.26
N LEU A 38 6.81 -12.61 -2.52
CA LEU A 38 5.94 -12.65 -3.70
C LEU A 38 6.17 -13.94 -4.53
N ASP A 39 7.23 -14.67 -4.26
CA ASP A 39 7.58 -15.92 -4.95
C ASP A 39 6.56 -17.04 -4.75
N ALA A 40 5.94 -17.10 -3.57
CA ALA A 40 4.94 -18.11 -3.21
C ALA A 40 3.67 -18.07 -4.07
N ALA A 41 3.30 -16.91 -4.63
CA ALA A 41 2.10 -16.73 -5.45
C ALA A 41 2.31 -17.08 -6.94
N GLY A 42 3.54 -17.46 -7.32
CA GLY A 42 3.90 -17.80 -8.69
C GLY A 42 4.21 -16.58 -9.57
N PRO A 43 4.47 -16.79 -10.87
CA PRO A 43 4.91 -15.73 -11.76
C PRO A 43 3.78 -14.74 -12.07
N PHE A 44 4.04 -13.46 -11.84
CA PHE A 44 3.11 -12.38 -12.16
C PHE A 44 3.36 -11.88 -13.59
N THR A 45 2.63 -12.44 -14.56
CA THR A 45 2.88 -12.12 -15.99
C THR A 45 2.53 -10.67 -16.33
N PHE A 46 1.51 -10.12 -15.68
CA PHE A 46 1.02 -8.76 -15.89
C PHE A 46 1.06 -7.97 -14.59
N VAL A 47 1.61 -6.77 -14.64
CA VAL A 47 1.63 -5.82 -13.53
C VAL A 47 1.04 -4.49 -13.98
N ALA A 48 0.04 -3.97 -13.28
CA ALA A 48 -0.44 -2.61 -13.45
C ALA A 48 0.16 -1.72 -12.37
N ALA A 49 0.82 -0.64 -12.78
CA ALA A 49 1.45 0.36 -11.94
C ALA A 49 0.64 1.66 -11.99
N ASP A 50 0.35 2.23 -10.83
CA ASP A 50 -0.41 3.47 -10.73
C ASP A 50 0.21 4.41 -9.68
N ALA A 51 -0.02 5.71 -9.84
CA ALA A 51 0.47 6.78 -8.98
C ALA A 51 -0.70 7.65 -8.50
N LEU A 52 -1.03 7.54 -7.21
CA LEU A 52 -2.08 8.33 -6.59
C LEU A 52 -1.47 9.55 -5.90
N THR A 53 -1.92 10.75 -6.29
CA THR A 53 -1.52 11.98 -5.58
C THR A 53 -2.42 12.22 -4.37
N MET A 54 -1.82 12.42 -3.20
CA MET A 54 -2.55 12.72 -1.97
C MET A 54 -1.91 13.85 -1.15
N LYS A 55 -2.75 14.60 -0.43
CA LYS A 55 -2.30 15.66 0.47
C LYS A 55 -1.85 15.04 1.79
N VAL A 56 -0.58 15.22 2.12
CA VAL A 56 0.01 14.75 3.40
C VAL A 56 0.65 15.91 4.14
N ARG A 57 0.78 15.80 5.47
CA ARG A 57 1.50 16.77 6.29
C ARG A 57 2.92 16.27 6.52
N GLU A 58 3.91 16.99 6.00
CA GLU A 58 5.33 16.67 6.14
C GLU A 58 6.09 17.95 6.51
N GLY A 59 6.96 17.89 7.53
CA GLY A 59 7.73 19.06 7.97
C GLY A 59 6.88 20.28 8.34
N GLY A 60 5.69 20.07 8.93
CA GLY A 60 4.78 21.13 9.36
C GLY A 60 3.89 21.74 8.25
N ARG A 61 4.12 21.39 6.99
CA ARG A 61 3.34 21.88 5.82
C ARG A 61 2.56 20.76 5.15
N VAL A 62 1.48 21.13 4.47
CA VAL A 62 0.71 20.19 3.64
C VAL A 62 1.30 20.19 2.24
N ILE A 63 1.76 19.03 1.78
CA ILE A 63 2.35 18.82 0.45
C ILE A 63 1.54 17.80 -0.34
N ASN A 64 1.75 17.74 -1.65
CA ASN A 64 1.34 16.59 -2.47
C ASN A 64 2.41 15.51 -2.35
N ALA A 65 2.06 14.36 -1.80
CA ALA A 65 2.85 13.13 -1.93
C ALA A 65 2.22 12.24 -3.00
N VAL A 66 3.02 11.30 -3.51
CA VAL A 66 2.62 10.33 -4.51
C VAL A 66 2.70 8.94 -3.90
N VAL A 67 1.65 8.16 -4.08
CA VAL A 67 1.58 6.76 -3.66
C VAL A 67 1.68 5.89 -4.90
N LEU A 68 2.81 5.22 -5.04
CA LEU A 68 3.05 4.23 -6.08
C LEU A 68 2.41 2.91 -5.65
N VAL A 69 1.63 2.30 -6.53
CA VAL A 69 0.95 1.03 -6.30
C VAL A 69 1.22 0.10 -7.46
N ALA A 70 1.54 -1.17 -7.16
CA ALA A 70 1.61 -2.24 -8.15
C ALA A 70 0.54 -3.29 -7.85
N THR A 71 -0.23 -3.65 -8.86
CA THR A 71 -1.17 -4.77 -8.80
C THR A 71 -0.78 -5.81 -9.84
N GLY A 72 -0.78 -7.08 -9.46
CA GLY A 72 -0.45 -8.20 -10.32
C GLY A 72 -1.59 -9.20 -10.39
N VAL A 73 -1.54 -10.08 -11.39
CA VAL A 73 -2.39 -11.27 -11.45
C VAL A 73 -1.52 -12.49 -11.15
N ASN A 74 -1.86 -13.23 -10.10
CA ASN A 74 -1.12 -14.42 -9.69
C ASN A 74 -1.44 -15.64 -10.56
N ALA A 75 -0.80 -16.77 -10.26
CA ALA A 75 -0.96 -18.01 -11.03
C ALA A 75 -2.40 -18.56 -11.05
N ASP A 76 -3.19 -18.24 -10.02
CA ASP A 76 -4.60 -18.64 -9.90
C ASP A 76 -5.55 -17.69 -10.65
N GLY A 77 -5.02 -16.64 -11.29
CA GLY A 77 -5.80 -15.64 -12.00
C GLY A 77 -6.40 -14.56 -11.10
N HIS A 78 -6.02 -14.50 -9.82
CA HIS A 78 -6.49 -13.49 -8.89
C HIS A 78 -5.64 -12.22 -8.96
N ARG A 79 -6.33 -11.07 -8.99
CA ARG A 79 -5.67 -9.76 -8.88
C ARG A 79 -5.34 -9.48 -7.41
N GLU A 80 -4.11 -9.10 -7.14
CA GLU A 80 -3.68 -8.68 -5.82
C GLU A 80 -2.71 -7.50 -5.87
N VAL A 81 -2.64 -6.75 -4.77
CA VAL A 81 -1.67 -5.66 -4.60
C VAL A 81 -0.31 -6.27 -4.23
N LEU A 82 0.70 -6.01 -5.04
CA LEU A 82 2.05 -6.53 -4.83
C LEU A 82 2.84 -5.65 -3.85
N GLY A 83 2.61 -4.34 -3.92
CA GLY A 83 3.22 -3.40 -2.99
C GLY A 83 2.70 -1.99 -3.18
N LEU A 84 3.06 -1.16 -2.19
CA LEU A 84 2.78 0.26 -2.14
C LEU A 84 3.99 1.00 -1.58
N ARG A 85 4.30 2.17 -2.14
CA ARG A 85 5.30 3.09 -1.61
C ARG A 85 4.83 4.54 -1.69
N VAL A 86 4.94 5.25 -0.58
CA VAL A 86 4.78 6.71 -0.54
C VAL A 86 6.11 7.37 -0.90
N ALA A 87 6.07 8.35 -1.79
CA ALA A 87 7.19 9.18 -2.20
C ALA A 87 6.79 10.67 -2.19
N THR A 88 7.75 11.55 -1.93
CA THR A 88 7.51 13.01 -1.93
C THR A 88 7.18 13.53 -3.34
N ALA A 89 7.68 12.87 -4.39
CA ALA A 89 7.40 13.21 -5.78
C ALA A 89 7.48 11.98 -6.68
N GLU A 90 6.76 12.02 -7.80
CA GLU A 90 6.85 11.00 -8.83
C GLU A 90 8.12 11.22 -9.66
N THR A 91 9.10 10.33 -9.48
CA THR A 91 10.38 10.40 -10.18
C THR A 91 10.78 9.02 -10.67
N ALA A 92 11.60 8.96 -11.71
CA ALA A 92 12.15 7.69 -12.19
C ALA A 92 12.91 6.93 -11.09
N ALA A 93 13.61 7.66 -10.20
CA ALA A 93 14.30 7.06 -9.05
C ALA A 93 13.32 6.42 -8.05
N ALA A 94 12.19 7.07 -7.76
CA ALA A 94 11.16 6.53 -6.88
C ALA A 94 10.55 5.24 -7.46
N TRP A 95 10.22 5.25 -8.76
CA TRP A 95 9.74 4.06 -9.48
C TRP A 95 10.77 2.93 -9.50
N ASN A 96 12.05 3.22 -9.82
CA ASN A 96 13.11 2.22 -9.82
C ASN A 96 13.29 1.58 -8.45
N THR A 97 13.31 2.39 -7.39
CA THR A 97 13.43 1.87 -6.02
C THR A 97 12.22 1.02 -5.66
N PHE A 98 11.02 1.38 -6.13
CA PHE A 98 9.79 0.63 -5.89
C PHE A 98 9.80 -0.73 -6.61
N PHE A 99 10.12 -0.78 -7.90
CA PHE A 99 10.21 -2.05 -8.63
C PHE A 99 11.37 -2.93 -8.13
N ALA A 100 12.50 -2.33 -7.76
CA ALA A 100 13.62 -3.07 -7.17
C ALA A 100 13.22 -3.78 -5.86
N ASP A 101 12.40 -3.12 -5.02
CA ASP A 101 11.84 -3.72 -3.81
C ASP A 101 10.94 -4.93 -4.12
N LEU A 102 10.06 -4.82 -5.11
CA LEU A 102 9.20 -5.94 -5.53
C LEU A 102 10.03 -7.13 -6.06
N VAL A 103 11.06 -6.86 -6.86
CA VAL A 103 11.97 -7.91 -7.37
C VAL A 103 12.76 -8.56 -6.23
N ALA A 104 13.26 -7.77 -5.27
CA ALA A 104 13.95 -8.30 -4.09
C ALA A 104 13.04 -9.19 -3.23
N ARG A 105 11.73 -8.94 -3.26
CA ARG A 105 10.70 -9.77 -2.60
C ARG A 105 10.27 -11.00 -3.41
N GLY A 106 10.84 -11.23 -4.60
CA GLY A 106 10.58 -12.43 -5.41
C GLY A 106 9.64 -12.23 -6.60
N LEU A 107 9.32 -10.98 -6.98
CA LEU A 107 8.55 -10.71 -8.19
C LEU A 107 9.33 -11.18 -9.43
N THR A 108 8.78 -12.18 -10.14
CA THR A 108 9.38 -12.76 -11.35
C THR A 108 8.33 -13.01 -12.43
N GLY A 109 8.78 -13.20 -13.67
CA GLY A 109 7.92 -13.58 -14.79
C GLY A 109 7.13 -12.45 -15.45
N VAL A 110 7.36 -11.19 -15.06
CA VAL A 110 6.69 -10.02 -15.64
C VAL A 110 7.01 -9.89 -17.12
N LYS A 111 5.96 -9.88 -17.95
CA LYS A 111 6.05 -9.67 -19.41
C LYS A 111 5.45 -8.35 -19.86
N MET A 112 4.61 -7.74 -19.03
CA MET A 112 3.94 -6.48 -19.34
C MET A 112 3.74 -5.65 -18.06
N VAL A 113 4.07 -4.36 -18.16
CA VAL A 113 3.75 -3.35 -17.17
C VAL A 113 2.88 -2.29 -17.84
N THR A 114 1.77 -1.91 -17.20
CA THR A 114 0.86 -0.84 -17.67
C THR A 114 0.72 0.26 -16.65
#